data_AF-A0A7L3B7A5-F1
#
_entry.id   AF-A0A7L3B7A5-F1
#
_cell.length_a   1.000
_cell.length_b   1.000
_cell.length_c   1.000
_cell.angle_alpha   90.00
_cell.angle_beta   90.00
_cell.angle_gamma   90.00
#
_symmetry.space_group_name_H-M   'P 1'
#
loop_
_entity.id
_entity.type
_entity.pdbx_description
1 polymer ?
#
loop_
_entity_poly.entity_id
_entity_poly.type
_entity_poly.pdbx_seq_one_letter_code
_entity_poly.pdbx_strand_id
1 'polypeptide(L)'
;QEACEARGCTWCVTDVVNAPRCFFPEDSPYGYSLGGNMESTDKGWRVTLNRRQALSLFGNDISPVVLEVEFQTKDRLRFRLYDPSSQRFEVPLKIDSPGVSAEEASYDVEF
;
A
#
# COMPACT_ATOMS: atom_id res chain seq x y z
N GLN A 1 -14.96 9.71 -21.41
CA GLN A 1 -15.96 9.10 -20.52
C GLN A 1 -15.91 7.58 -20.59
N GLU A 2 -16.28 6.95 -21.71
CA GLU A 2 -16.35 5.47 -21.85
C GLU A 2 -15.08 4.72 -21.38
N ALA A 3 -13.90 5.16 -21.79
CA ALA A 3 -12.64 4.54 -21.36
C ALA A 3 -12.35 4.66 -19.84
N CYS A 4 -12.98 5.62 -19.16
CA CYS A 4 -12.91 5.76 -17.70
C CYS A 4 -13.83 4.74 -17.02
N GLU A 5 -15.08 4.70 -17.47
CA GLU A 5 -16.12 3.83 -16.92
C GLU A 5 -15.80 2.34 -17.19
N ALA A 6 -15.21 2.02 -18.34
CA ALA A 6 -14.71 0.68 -18.67
C ALA A 6 -13.60 0.20 -17.71
N ARG A 7 -12.95 1.14 -17.01
CA ARG A 7 -11.97 0.86 -15.94
C ARG A 7 -12.60 0.99 -14.55
N GLY A 8 -13.92 0.92 -14.41
CA GLY A 8 -14.60 1.02 -13.11
C GLY A 8 -14.34 2.34 -12.36
N CYS A 9 -13.89 3.39 -13.04
CA CYS A 9 -13.62 4.70 -12.46
C CYS A 9 -14.81 5.64 -12.64
N THR A 10 -14.80 6.75 -11.90
CA THR A 10 -15.82 7.81 -11.99
C THR A 10 -15.36 8.88 -12.97
N TRP A 11 -16.23 9.25 -13.90
CA TRP A 11 -16.03 10.39 -14.81
C TRP A 11 -16.76 11.62 -14.30
N CYS A 12 -16.06 12.75 -14.17
CA CYS A 12 -16.65 14.03 -13.79
C CYS A 12 -16.13 15.16 -14.68
N VAL A 13 -17.03 16.03 -15.13
CA VAL A 13 -16.68 17.25 -15.87
C VAL A 13 -16.25 18.30 -14.88
N THR A 14 -15.15 18.99 -15.19
CA THR A 14 -14.59 20.03 -14.32
C THR A 14 -13.90 21.09 -15.17
N ASP A 15 -14.04 22.35 -14.74
CA ASP A 15 -13.37 23.52 -15.29
C ASP A 15 -12.11 23.90 -14.49
N VAL A 16 -11.82 23.16 -13.42
CA VAL A 16 -10.59 23.35 -12.64
C VAL A 16 -9.41 22.84 -13.45
N VAL A 17 -8.46 23.74 -13.73
CA VAL A 17 -7.24 23.42 -14.47
C VAL A 17 -6.48 22.31 -13.74
N ASN A 18 -6.07 21.28 -14.48
CA ASN A 18 -5.35 20.08 -14.01
C ASN A 18 -6.13 19.12 -13.11
N ALA A 19 -7.42 19.36 -12.82
CA ALA A 19 -8.22 18.37 -12.09
C ALA A 19 -8.48 17.13 -12.96
N PRO A 20 -8.31 15.90 -12.44
CA PRO A 20 -8.54 14.69 -13.20
C PRO A 20 -10.04 14.51 -13.49
N ARG A 21 -10.38 14.34 -14.77
CA ARG A 21 -11.76 14.03 -15.19
C ARG A 21 -12.15 12.57 -14.95
N CYS A 22 -11.17 11.69 -14.71
CA CYS A 22 -11.36 10.27 -14.44
C CYS A 22 -10.56 9.89 -13.19
N PHE A 23 -11.23 9.38 -12.17
CA PHE A 23 -10.63 9.09 -10.86
C PHE A 23 -11.28 7.86 -10.22
N PHE A 24 -10.60 7.25 -9.24
CA PHE A 24 -11.17 6.13 -8.50
C PHE A 24 -12.39 6.58 -7.68
N PRO A 25 -13.46 5.77 -7.61
CA PRO A 25 -14.61 6.10 -6.78
C PRO A 25 -14.25 6.18 -5.29
N GLU A 26 -15.13 6.74 -4.46
CA GLU A 26 -14.97 6.70 -3.01
C GLU A 26 -15.19 5.27 -2.48
N ASP A 27 -16.30 4.63 -2.90
CA ASP A 27 -16.60 3.21 -2.66
C ASP A 27 -15.87 2.29 -3.66
N SER A 28 -14.61 2.60 -3.93
CA SER A 28 -13.84 1.93 -4.97
C SER A 28 -13.63 0.44 -4.67
N PRO A 29 -13.90 -0.45 -5.64
CA PRO A 29 -13.49 -1.85 -5.54
C PRO A 29 -11.97 -2.01 -5.69
N TYR A 30 -11.23 -0.93 -6.01
CA TYR A 30 -9.78 -0.93 -6.12
C TYR A 30 -9.11 -0.86 -4.75
N GLY A 31 -7.83 -1.22 -4.73
CA GLY A 31 -7.01 -1.25 -3.53
C GLY A 31 -7.02 -2.62 -2.86
N TYR A 32 -6.61 -2.62 -1.59
CA TYR A 32 -6.43 -3.83 -0.79
C TYR A 32 -7.20 -3.72 0.52
N SER A 33 -7.54 -4.87 1.09
CA SER A 33 -8.10 -4.99 2.43
C SER A 33 -7.23 -5.91 3.29
N LEU A 34 -7.36 -5.79 4.60
CA LEU A 34 -6.72 -6.71 5.54
C LEU A 34 -7.13 -8.15 5.21
N GLY A 35 -6.13 -8.99 4.95
CA GLY A 35 -6.30 -10.41 4.63
C GLY A 35 -6.25 -11.32 5.85
N GLY A 36 -6.03 -10.76 7.04
CA GLY A 36 -5.90 -11.48 8.31
C GLY A 36 -5.54 -10.53 9.44
N ASN A 37 -5.11 -11.11 10.56
CA ASN A 37 -4.67 -10.33 11.72
C ASN A 37 -3.27 -9.76 11.48
N MET A 38 -2.99 -8.66 12.16
CA MET A 38 -1.64 -8.10 12.25
C MET A 38 -0.75 -9.02 13.08
N GLU A 39 0.48 -9.22 12.61
CA GLU A 39 1.51 -10.00 13.29
C GLU A 39 2.56 -9.07 13.87
N SER A 40 2.77 -9.10 15.18
CA SER A 40 3.88 -8.38 15.82
C SER A 40 5.23 -8.98 15.41
N THR A 41 6.21 -8.12 15.24
CA THR A 41 7.61 -8.48 14.96
C THR A 41 8.51 -7.74 15.96
N ASP A 42 9.77 -8.14 16.06
CA ASP A 42 10.73 -7.47 16.95
C ASP A 42 10.93 -5.98 16.62
N LYS A 43 10.62 -5.59 15.38
CA LYS A 43 10.85 -4.24 14.84
C LYS A 43 9.57 -3.43 14.64
N GLY A 44 8.41 -4.02 14.88
CA GLY A 44 7.11 -3.41 14.58
C GLY A 44 6.07 -4.48 14.30
N TRP A 45 5.50 -4.46 13.11
CA TRP A 45 4.44 -5.40 12.75
C TRP A 45 4.37 -5.61 11.24
N ARG A 46 3.69 -6.67 10.83
CA ARG A 46 3.36 -6.93 9.43
C ARG A 46 1.93 -7.43 9.29
N VAL A 47 1.36 -7.25 8.11
CA VAL A 47 0.02 -7.72 7.79
C VAL A 47 -0.10 -8.10 6.32
N THR A 48 -0.85 -9.16 6.07
CA THR A 48 -1.20 -9.59 4.72
C THR A 48 -2.36 -8.75 4.20
N LEU A 49 -2.20 -8.21 3.00
CA LEU A 49 -3.20 -7.41 2.30
C LEU A 49 -3.70 -8.19 1.07
N ASN A 50 -5.01 -8.41 1.00
CA ASN A 50 -5.65 -9.05 -0.13
C ASN A 50 -6.20 -7.99 -1.08
N ARG A 51 -5.94 -8.14 -2.38
CA ARG A 51 -6.47 -7.24 -3.38
C ARG A 51 -7.99 -7.38 -3.40
N ARG A 52 -8.70 -6.26 -3.39
CA ARG A 52 -10.16 -6.24 -3.56
C ARG A 52 -10.52 -6.68 -4.99
N GLN A 53 -11.76 -7.13 -5.19
CA GLN A 53 -12.24 -7.61 -6.49
C GLN A 53 -12.48 -6.44 -7.46
N ALA A 54 -11.39 -5.84 -7.97
CA ALA A 54 -11.41 -4.81 -9.00
C ALA A 54 -10.93 -5.32 -10.36
N LEU A 55 -11.34 -4.62 -11.43
CA LEU A 55 -10.80 -4.81 -12.77
C LEU A 55 -9.29 -4.51 -12.78
N SER A 56 -8.54 -5.27 -13.57
CA SER A 56 -7.12 -4.96 -13.80
C SER A 56 -6.99 -3.70 -14.65
N LEU A 57 -6.11 -2.78 -14.27
CA LEU A 57 -5.83 -1.57 -15.07
C LEU A 57 -4.74 -1.82 -16.11
N PHE A 58 -3.69 -2.54 -15.72
CA PHE A 58 -2.49 -2.74 -16.53
C PHE A 58 -2.00 -4.20 -16.57
N GLY A 59 -2.77 -5.15 -16.03
CA GLY A 59 -2.38 -6.56 -15.92
C GLY A 59 -1.42 -6.83 -14.75
N ASN A 60 -1.15 -8.12 -14.52
CA ASN A 60 -0.20 -8.63 -13.52
C ASN A 60 -0.42 -8.07 -12.10
N ASP A 61 -1.69 -7.92 -11.70
CA ASP A 61 -2.04 -7.61 -10.32
C ASP A 61 -1.50 -8.69 -9.36
N ILE A 62 -1.03 -8.26 -8.19
CA ILE A 62 -0.44 -9.16 -7.18
C ILE A 62 -1.43 -9.28 -6.02
N SER A 63 -1.75 -10.50 -5.61
CA SER A 63 -2.52 -10.75 -4.40
C SER A 63 -2.17 -12.13 -3.84
N PRO A 64 -1.86 -12.25 -2.54
CA PRO A 64 -1.72 -11.16 -1.56
C PRO A 64 -0.42 -10.35 -1.73
N VAL A 65 -0.35 -9.18 -1.09
CA VAL A 65 0.92 -8.49 -0.76
C VAL A 65 1.09 -8.44 0.75
N VAL A 66 2.32 -8.31 1.24
CA VAL A 66 2.58 -8.09 2.67
C VAL A 66 3.03 -6.65 2.88
N LEU A 67 2.37 -5.98 3.82
CA LEU A 67 2.83 -4.73 4.40
C LEU A 67 3.65 -5.06 5.65
N GLU A 68 4.91 -4.68 5.67
CA GLU A 68 5.78 -4.79 6.85
C GLU A 68 6.24 -3.41 7.28
N VAL A 69 6.09 -3.12 8.58
CA VAL A 69 6.40 -1.83 9.19
C VAL A 69 7.44 -2.03 10.28
N GLU A 70 8.52 -1.27 10.15
CA GLU A 70 9.66 -1.21 11.07
C GLU A 70 9.72 0.18 11.71
N PHE A 71 9.58 0.26 13.03
CA PHE A 71 9.81 1.46 13.83
C PHE A 71 11.31 1.62 14.05
N GLN A 72 12.00 2.19 13.07
CA GLN A 72 13.45 2.12 13.01
C GLN A 72 14.15 3.02 14.02
N THR A 73 13.69 4.26 14.16
CA THR A 73 14.18 5.21 15.17
C THR A 73 13.03 6.08 15.66
N LYS A 74 13.32 6.95 16.64
CA LYS A 74 12.41 7.97 17.14
C LYS A 74 11.72 8.76 16.02
N ASP A 75 12.47 9.14 14.99
CA ASP A 75 11.98 10.00 13.90
C ASP A 75 11.95 9.28 12.53
N ARG A 76 12.13 7.95 12.49
CA ARG A 76 12.18 7.18 11.23
C ARG A 76 11.31 5.93 11.29
N LEU A 77 10.25 5.95 10.51
CA LEU A 77 9.44 4.79 10.16
C LEU A 77 9.90 4.24 8.80
N ARG A 78 9.96 2.92 8.67
CA ARG A 78 10.11 2.27 7.37
C ARG A 78 8.93 1.33 7.17
N PHE A 79 8.34 1.36 5.99
CA PHE A 79 7.40 0.33 5.57
C PHE A 79 7.77 -0.22 4.19
N ARG A 80 7.39 -1.47 3.95
CA ARG A 80 7.55 -2.13 2.66
C ARG A 80 6.25 -2.83 2.29
N LEU A 81 5.91 -2.76 1.01
CA LEU A 81 4.90 -3.60 0.38
C LEU A 81 5.63 -4.54 -0.57
N TYR A 82 5.53 -5.84 -0.33
CA TYR A 82 6.22 -6.84 -1.13
C TYR A 82 5.33 -8.05 -1.45
N ASP A 83 5.71 -8.75 -2.51
CA ASP A 83 5.08 -10.01 -2.92
C ASP A 83 5.68 -11.14 -2.07
N PRO A 84 4.88 -11.82 -1.23
CA PRO A 84 5.38 -12.90 -0.38
C PRO A 84 5.69 -14.18 -1.16
N SER A 85 5.19 -14.32 -2.39
CA SER A 85 5.34 -15.51 -3.23
C SER A 85 6.48 -15.39 -4.25
N SER A 86 6.93 -14.18 -4.54
CA SER A 86 8.00 -13.93 -5.52
C SER A 86 8.88 -12.77 -5.11
N GLN A 87 10.20 -13.02 -5.04
CA GLN A 87 11.17 -11.96 -4.77
C GLN A 87 11.21 -10.99 -5.96
N ARG A 88 10.86 -9.73 -5.70
CA ARG A 88 10.94 -8.65 -6.68
C ARG A 88 12.26 -7.90 -6.56
N PHE A 89 12.59 -7.13 -7.59
CA PHE A 89 13.77 -6.29 -7.55
C PHE A 89 13.71 -5.30 -6.39
N GLU A 90 14.75 -5.31 -5.55
CA GLU A 90 15.00 -4.29 -4.53
C GLU A 90 16.27 -3.54 -4.92
N VAL A 91 16.27 -2.21 -4.75
CA VAL A 91 17.45 -1.39 -5.02
C VAL A 91 18.56 -1.85 -4.08
N PRO A 92 19.78 -2.14 -4.56
CA PRO A 92 20.89 -2.64 -3.74
C PRO A 92 21.53 -1.52 -2.91
N LEU A 93 20.75 -0.91 -2.02
CA LEU A 93 21.17 0.11 -1.08
C LEU A 93 21.25 -0.49 0.32
N LYS A 94 22.32 -0.17 1.03
CA LYS A 94 22.43 -0.51 2.44
C LYS A 94 21.59 0.47 3.24
N ILE A 95 20.49 -0.01 3.81
CA ILE A 95 19.66 0.72 4.75
C ILE A 95 19.85 0.07 6.12
N ASP A 96 20.46 0.79 7.05
CA ASP A 96 20.68 0.28 8.41
C ASP A 96 19.32 0.17 9.14
N SER A 97 18.87 -1.07 9.34
CA SER A 97 17.68 -1.41 10.13
C SER A 97 18.12 -1.78 11.55
N PRO A 98 17.45 -1.29 12.61
CA PRO A 98 17.79 -1.66 13.98
C PRO A 98 17.51 -3.14 14.24
N GLY A 99 18.03 -3.67 15.34
CA GLY A 99 17.71 -5.02 15.81
C GLY A 99 16.28 -5.14 16.33
N VAL A 100 15.77 -4.09 17.00
CA VAL A 100 14.45 -4.03 17.64
C VAL A 100 13.76 -2.70 17.35
N SER A 101 12.47 -2.60 17.67
CA SER A 101 11.66 -1.39 17.58
C SER A 101 12.26 -0.24 18.41
N ALA A 102 12.07 1.00 17.95
CA ALA A 102 12.39 2.20 18.72
C ALA A 102 11.52 2.30 19.99
N GLU A 103 12.12 2.68 21.12
CA GLU A 103 11.42 2.77 22.42
C GLU A 103 10.55 4.05 22.57
N GLU A 104 10.87 5.13 21.85
CA GLU A 104 10.16 6.41 21.93
C GLU A 104 9.95 7.02 20.53
N ALA A 105 9.04 6.45 19.74
CA ALA A 105 8.67 7.04 18.45
C ALA A 105 8.00 8.42 18.64
N SER A 106 8.35 9.38 17.78
CA SER A 106 7.72 10.72 17.72
C SER A 106 6.46 10.73 16.84
N TYR A 107 6.00 9.55 16.44
CA TYR A 107 4.91 9.31 15.50
C TYR A 107 4.11 8.10 15.97
N ASP A 108 2.85 8.04 15.53
CA ASP A 108 2.00 6.86 15.68
C ASP A 108 1.50 6.40 14.31
N VAL A 109 1.14 5.13 14.20
CA VAL A 109 0.63 4.54 12.96
C VAL A 109 -0.77 3.98 13.21
N GLU A 110 -1.77 4.70 12.70
CA GLU A 110 -3.19 4.34 12.80
C GLU A 110 -3.70 3.67 11.52
N PHE A 111 -4.79 2.91 11.66
CA PHE A 111 -5.45 2.14 10.59
C PHE A 111 -6.95 2.40 10.53
#